data_AF-A0AAN8M3X2-F1
#
_entry.id   AF-A0AAN8M3X2-F1
#
_cell.length_a   1.000
_cell.length_b   1.000
_cell.length_c   1.000
_cell.angle_alpha   90.00
_cell.angle_beta   90.00
_cell.angle_gamma   90.00
#
_symmetry.space_group_name_H-M   'P 1'
#
loop_
_entity.id
_entity.type
_entity.pdbx_description
1 polymer ?
#
loop_
_entity_poly.entity_id
_entity_poly.type
_entity_poly.pdbx_seq_one_letter_code
_entity_poly.pdbx_strand_id
1 'polypeptide(L)'
;MEADSDVLVAQPCLGETLSAANMHLRFSSLLWLEELQAERELREFSICGALLRRGAIYLHLEVLGLAEGRPSLFIGDRVALKKPISGGVVMEYIGYVTEISDEDCSSPKP
;
A
#
# COMPACT_ATOMS: atom_id res chain seq x y z
N MET A 1 -13.23 -14.05 25.33
CA MET A 1 -12.83 -14.11 23.91
C MET A 1 -13.06 -12.71 23.35
N GLU A 2 -12.05 -11.86 23.49
CA GLU A 2 -11.89 -10.46 22.98
C GLU A 2 -10.69 -9.80 23.68
N ALA A 3 -10.43 -10.16 24.95
CA ALA A 3 -9.29 -9.66 25.72
C ALA A 3 -7.91 -10.12 25.21
N ASP A 4 -7.85 -11.18 24.40
CA ASP A 4 -6.60 -11.75 23.86
C ASP A 4 -6.09 -10.99 22.62
N SER A 5 -6.80 -9.95 22.18
CA SER A 5 -6.43 -9.09 21.05
C SER A 5 -6.20 -7.63 21.47
N ASP A 6 -6.03 -7.38 22.77
CA ASP A 6 -5.69 -6.05 23.26
C ASP A 6 -4.18 -5.82 23.13
N VAL A 7 -3.79 -4.84 22.31
CA VAL A 7 -2.39 -4.45 22.11
C VAL A 7 -1.71 -4.01 23.41
N LEU A 8 -2.48 -3.51 24.39
CA LEU A 8 -1.95 -3.11 25.69
C LEU A 8 -1.66 -4.31 26.60
N VAL A 9 -2.30 -5.47 26.36
CA VAL A 9 -1.96 -6.72 27.03
C VAL A 9 -0.64 -7.27 26.47
N ALA A 10 -0.45 -7.19 25.15
CA ALA A 10 0.78 -7.65 24.49
C ALA A 10 1.97 -6.70 24.69
N GLN A 11 1.71 -5.39 24.72
CA GLN A 11 2.72 -4.35 24.91
C GLN A 11 2.24 -3.28 25.93
N PRO A 12 2.40 -3.54 27.24
CA PRO A 12 1.95 -2.63 28.29
C PRO A 12 2.60 -1.25 28.25
N CYS A 13 3.86 -1.14 27.77
CA CYS A 13 4.59 0.13 27.74
C CYS A 13 3.93 1.21 26.86
N LEU A 14 3.01 0.82 25.97
CA LEU A 14 2.19 1.74 25.18
C LEU A 14 1.17 2.51 26.03
N GLY A 15 0.70 1.93 27.14
CA GLY A 15 -0.27 2.53 28.07
C GLY A 15 0.36 3.21 29.29
N GLU A 16 1.65 2.98 29.56
CA GLU A 16 2.38 3.58 30.68
C GLU A 16 2.66 5.08 30.47
N THR A 17 3.11 5.78 31.51
CA THR A 17 3.67 7.13 31.35
C THR A 17 5.04 7.05 30.66
N LEU A 18 5.28 7.93 29.68
CA LEU A 18 6.57 7.96 28.96
C LEU A 18 7.70 8.34 29.91
N SER A 19 8.79 7.57 29.88
CA SER A 19 10.01 7.80 30.64
C SER A 19 11.23 7.44 29.80
N ALA A 20 12.42 7.88 30.20
CA ALA A 20 13.66 7.48 29.53
C ALA A 20 13.86 5.95 29.49
N ALA A 21 13.31 5.23 30.47
CA ALA A 21 13.43 3.77 30.56
C ALA A 21 12.55 3.03 29.54
N ASN A 22 11.36 3.54 29.23
CA ASN A 22 10.43 2.89 28.29
C ASN A 22 10.37 3.57 26.90
N MET A 23 11.07 4.70 26.70
CA MET A 23 11.06 5.45 25.45
C MET A 23 11.39 4.59 24.24
N HIS A 24 12.51 3.86 24.25
CA HIS A 24 12.91 3.04 23.13
C HIS A 24 11.85 1.97 22.79
N LEU A 25 11.42 1.19 23.79
CA LEU A 25 10.47 0.10 23.59
C LEU A 25 9.10 0.62 23.13
N ARG A 26 8.65 1.75 23.67
CA ARG A 26 7.37 2.34 23.30
C ARG A 26 7.38 2.83 21.86
N PHE A 27 8.37 3.63 21.47
CA PHE A 27 8.43 4.18 20.11
C PHE A 27 8.74 3.11 19.07
N SER A 28 9.59 2.12 19.36
CA SER A 28 9.80 1.00 18.43
C SER A 28 8.51 0.20 18.19
N SER A 29 7.71 0.00 19.24
CA SER A 29 6.41 -0.67 19.13
C SER A 29 5.40 0.16 18.32
N LEU A 30 5.35 1.47 18.54
CA LEU A 30 4.49 2.36 17.77
C LEU A 30 4.86 2.38 16.27
N LEU A 31 6.16 2.43 15.95
CA LEU A 31 6.64 2.37 14.57
C LEU A 31 6.23 1.05 13.88
N TRP A 32 6.33 -0.07 14.59
CA TRP A 32 5.86 -1.37 14.09
C TRP A 32 4.35 -1.39 13.82
N LEU A 33 3.55 -0.81 14.73
CA LEU A 33 2.11 -0.70 14.55
C LEU A 33 1.73 0.21 13.38
N GLU A 34 2.46 1.32 13.22
CA GLU A 34 2.32 2.24 12.08
C GLU A 34 2.66 1.54 10.76
N GLU A 35 3.74 0.77 10.69
CA GLU A 35 4.12 0.00 9.50
C GLU A 35 3.03 -1.03 9.12
N LEU A 36 2.49 -1.75 10.10
CA LEU A 36 1.40 -2.72 9.86
C LEU A 36 0.11 -2.03 9.40
N GLN A 37 -0.20 -0.86 9.97
CA GLN A 37 -1.33 -0.05 9.54
C GLN A 37 -1.14 0.44 8.11
N ALA A 38 0.03 0.99 7.79
CA ALA A 38 0.37 1.46 6.45
C ALA A 38 0.31 0.33 5.42
N GLU A 39 0.79 -0.88 5.75
CA GLU A 39 0.67 -2.04 4.88
C GLU A 39 -0.81 -2.40 4.61
N ARG A 40 -1.66 -2.33 5.63
CA ARG A 40 -3.11 -2.56 5.48
C ARG A 40 -3.77 -1.50 4.61
N GLU A 41 -3.48 -0.22 4.83
CA GLU A 41 -4.01 0.88 4.02
C GLU A 41 -3.57 0.76 2.56
N LEU A 42 -2.30 0.42 2.31
CA LEU A 42 -1.81 0.20 0.94
C LEU A 42 -2.56 -0.94 0.24
N ARG A 43 -2.93 -2.00 0.97
CA ARG A 43 -3.71 -3.12 0.42
C ARG A 43 -5.10 -2.69 -0.02
N GLU A 44 -5.72 -1.68 0.61
CA GLU A 44 -7.03 -1.15 0.22
C GLU A 44 -7.00 -0.52 -1.19
N PHE A 45 -5.83 -0.06 -1.64
CA PHE A 45 -5.61 0.46 -2.99
C PHE A 45 -5.21 -0.61 -4.01
N SER A 46 -5.29 -1.90 -3.67
CA SER A 46 -5.01 -2.98 -4.61
C SER A 46 -6.06 -3.03 -5.72
N ILE A 47 -5.62 -2.90 -6.98
CA ILE A 47 -6.52 -2.95 -8.14
C ILE A 47 -6.60 -4.38 -8.68
N CYS A 48 -7.74 -5.03 -8.47
CA CYS A 48 -8.04 -6.34 -9.04
C CYS A 48 -8.50 -6.21 -10.49
N GLY A 49 -7.98 -7.06 -11.38
CA GLY A 49 -8.36 -7.04 -12.79
C GLY A 49 -7.84 -5.82 -13.56
N ALA A 50 -6.77 -5.20 -13.06
CA ALA A 50 -6.13 -4.04 -13.68
C ALA A 50 -5.81 -4.28 -15.17
N LEU A 51 -6.21 -3.34 -16.02
CA LEU A 51 -5.86 -3.31 -17.43
C LEU A 51 -4.66 -2.40 -17.64
N LEU A 52 -3.57 -2.95 -18.18
CA LEU A 52 -2.38 -2.19 -18.54
C LEU A 52 -2.41 -1.87 -20.02
N ARG A 53 -2.34 -0.57 -20.37
CA ARG A 53 -2.26 -0.12 -21.76
C ARG A 53 -0.80 -0.04 -22.18
N ARG A 54 -0.46 -0.61 -23.33
CA ARG A 54 0.91 -0.58 -23.86
C ARG A 54 1.20 0.78 -24.49
N GLY A 55 2.14 1.53 -23.92
CA GLY A 55 2.76 2.69 -24.54
C GLY A 55 3.99 2.31 -25.36
N ALA A 56 4.70 3.32 -25.88
CA ALA A 56 5.92 3.10 -26.64
C ALA A 56 7.04 2.51 -25.76
N ILE A 57 7.21 3.06 -24.56
CA ILE A 57 8.30 2.72 -23.62
C ILE A 57 7.73 2.14 -22.31
N TYR A 58 6.55 2.59 -21.88
CA TYR A 58 5.95 2.25 -20.59
C TYR A 58 4.63 1.49 -20.70
N LEU A 59 4.19 0.90 -19.58
CA LEU A 59 2.84 0.39 -19.39
C LEU A 59 2.05 1.42 -18.58
N HIS A 60 0.87 1.79 -19.06
CA HIS A 60 0.00 2.76 -18.38
C HIS A 60 -1.07 2.01 -17.59
N LEU A 61 -1.20 2.37 -16.31
CA LEU A 61 -2.24 1.90 -15.41
C LEU A 61 -3.16 3.07 -15.07
N GLU A 62 -4.46 2.88 -15.25
CA GLU A 62 -5.46 3.84 -14.80
C GLU A 62 -5.72 3.64 -13.31
N VAL A 63 -5.56 4.72 -12.53
CA VAL A 63 -5.75 4.72 -11.08
C VAL A 63 -6.83 5.74 -10.74
N LEU A 64 -7.98 5.26 -10.28
CA LEU A 64 -9.10 6.12 -9.87
C LEU A 64 -8.82 6.77 -8.51
N GLY A 65 -9.34 7.98 -8.30
CA GLY A 65 -9.21 8.70 -7.02
C GLY A 65 -7.84 9.37 -6.80
N LEU A 66 -6.93 9.30 -7.78
CA LEU A 66 -5.59 9.87 -7.64
C LEU A 66 -5.61 11.39 -7.41
N ALA A 67 -6.52 12.11 -8.07
CA ALA A 67 -6.73 13.55 -7.88
C ALA A 67 -7.20 13.93 -6.47
N GLU A 68 -7.80 13.00 -5.72
CA GLU A 68 -8.22 13.17 -4.32
C GLU A 68 -7.06 12.90 -3.34
N GLY A 69 -5.87 12.58 -3.86
CA GLY A 69 -4.66 12.29 -3.09
C GLY A 69 -4.62 10.88 -2.50
N ARG A 70 -5.53 9.98 -2.90
CA ARG A 70 -5.62 8.61 -2.40
C ARG A 70 -5.89 7.61 -3.55
N PRO A 71 -4.94 6.72 -3.87
CA PRO A 71 -3.63 6.54 -3.24
C PRO A 71 -2.69 7.71 -3.53
N SER A 72 -1.84 8.07 -2.57
CA SER A 72 -0.73 8.98 -2.84
C SER A 72 0.31 8.24 -3.67
N LEU A 73 0.55 8.66 -4.91
CA LEU A 73 1.57 8.10 -5.78
C LEU A 73 2.65 9.14 -6.08
N PHE A 74 3.89 8.70 -6.06
CA PHE A 74 5.07 9.48 -6.42
C PHE A 74 5.90 8.76 -7.47
N ILE A 75 6.62 9.54 -8.27
CA ILE A 75 7.63 8.98 -9.18
C ILE A 75 8.67 8.26 -8.34
N GLY A 76 8.98 7.02 -8.71
CA GLY A 76 9.86 6.12 -7.98
C GLY A 76 9.15 5.12 -7.06
N ASP A 77 7.83 5.24 -6.87
CA ASP A 77 7.08 4.26 -6.07
C ASP A 77 7.11 2.87 -6.71
N ARG A 78 7.26 1.85 -5.87
CA ARG A 78 7.32 0.44 -6.29
C ARG A 78 5.92 -0.13 -6.47
N VAL A 79 5.63 -0.67 -7.65
CA VAL A 79 4.35 -1.30 -7.98
C VAL A 79 4.56 -2.79 -8.23
N ALA A 80 3.74 -3.63 -7.59
CA ALA A 80 3.74 -5.08 -7.79
C ALA A 80 2.53 -5.51 -8.64
N LEU A 81 2.80 -6.02 -9.83
CA LEU A 81 1.77 -6.58 -10.72
C LEU A 81 1.71 -8.09 -10.53
N LYS A 82 0.56 -8.58 -10.06
CA LYS A 82 0.34 -10.00 -9.80
C LYS A 82 -0.61 -10.57 -10.84
N LYS A 83 -0.15 -11.58 -11.57
CA LYS A 83 -0.95 -12.30 -12.56
C LYS A 83 -1.11 -13.76 -12.12
N PRO A 84 -2.33 -14.22 -11.80
CA PRO A 84 -2.56 -15.64 -11.58
C PRO A 84 -2.32 -16.39 -12.88
N ILE A 85 -1.59 -17.50 -12.80
CA ILE A 85 -1.36 -18.44 -13.91
C ILE A 85 -2.00 -19.79 -13.57
N SER A 86 -2.02 -20.71 -14.54
CA SER A 86 -2.57 -22.05 -14.32
C SER A 86 -1.84 -22.80 -13.20
N GLY A 87 -2.56 -23.64 -12.47
CA GLY A 87 -1.99 -24.45 -11.39
C GLY A 87 -1.81 -23.73 -10.05
N GLY A 88 -2.46 -22.58 -9.84
CA GLY A 88 -2.44 -21.87 -8.56
C GLY A 88 -1.16 -21.06 -8.29
N VAL A 89 -0.25 -21.00 -9.27
CA VAL A 89 0.94 -20.15 -9.19
C VAL A 89 0.55 -18.71 -9.52
N VAL A 90 1.15 -17.73 -8.83
CA VAL A 90 1.00 -16.30 -9.13
C VAL A 90 2.35 -15.78 -9.60
N MET A 91 2.37 -15.20 -10.79
CA MET A 91 3.54 -14.52 -11.32
C MET A 91 3.53 -13.07 -10.87
N GLU A 92 4.63 -12.62 -10.27
CA GLU A 92 4.78 -11.25 -9.78
C GLU A 92 5.83 -10.51 -10.60
N TYR A 93 5.49 -9.30 -11.04
CA TYR A 93 6.39 -8.37 -11.70
C TYR A 93 6.51 -7.10 -10.86
N ILE A 94 7.73 -6.61 -10.72
CA ILE A 94 8.01 -5.37 -9.99
C ILE A 94 8.33 -4.28 -11.01
N GLY A 95 7.59 -3.18 -10.93
CA GLY A 95 7.85 -1.95 -11.68
C GLY A 95 7.97 -0.76 -10.75
N TYR A 96 8.31 0.39 -11.33
CA TYR A 96 8.38 1.67 -10.63
C TYR A 96 7.56 2.70 -11.39
N VAL A 97 6.88 3.59 -10.66
CA VAL A 97 6.15 4.71 -11.26
C VAL A 97 7.16 5.67 -11.89
N THR A 98 7.08 5.86 -13.21
CA THR A 98 7.98 6.76 -13.93
C THR A 98 7.33 8.09 -14.26
N GLU A 99 6.02 8.08 -14.50
CA GLU A 99 5.23 9.25 -14.89
C GLU A 99 3.84 9.16 -14.24
N ILE A 100 3.30 10.32 -13.86
CA ILE A 100 1.94 10.45 -13.33
C ILE A 100 1.24 11.53 -14.14
N SER A 101 0.12 11.16 -14.76
CA SER A 101 -0.71 12.03 -15.60
C SER A 101 -2.07 12.22 -14.96
N ASP A 102 -2.54 13.46 -14.89
CA ASP A 102 -3.91 13.83 -14.48
C ASP A 102 -4.90 13.79 -15.66
N GLU A 103 -4.48 13.21 -16.79
CA GLU A 103 -5.36 13.07 -17.94
C GLU A 103 -6.41 12.02 -17.62
N ASP A 104 -7.64 12.48 -17.34
CA ASP A 104 -8.85 11.67 -17.49
C ASP A 104 -8.70 10.88 -18.79
N CYS A 105 -8.56 9.56 -18.68
CA CYS A 105 -8.48 8.68 -19.83
C CYS A 105 -9.82 8.74 -20.57
N SER A 106 -10.02 9.80 -21.36
CA SER A 106 -11.20 9.97 -22.18
C SER A 106 -11.28 8.75 -23.09
N SER A 107 -12.36 7.98 -22.86
CA SER A 107 -12.72 6.78 -23.59
C SER A 107 -12.56 6.99 -25.11
N PRO A 108 -12.19 5.96 -25.87
CA PRO A 108 -12.14 6.06 -27.33
C PRO A 108 -13.52 6.51 -27.83
N LYS A 109 -13.56 7.66 -28.50
CA LYS A 109 -14.78 8.12 -29.17
C LYS A 109 -15.15 7.13 -30.29
N PRO A 110 -16.45 6.80 -30.44
CA PRO A 110 -16.95 5.86 -31.43
C PRO A 110 -16.73 6.34 -32.86
#